data_AF-A0A0X3BJE5-F1
#
_entry.id   AF-A0A0X3BJE5-F1
#
_cell.length_a   1.000
_cell.length_b   1.000
_cell.length_c   1.000
_cell.angle_alpha   90.00
_cell.angle_beta   90.00
_cell.angle_gamma   90.00
#
_symmetry.space_group_name_H-M   'P 1'
#
loop_
_entity.id
_entity.type
_entity.pdbx_description
1 polymer ?
#
loop_
_entity_poly.entity_id
_entity_poly.type
_entity_poly.pdbx_seq_one_letter_code
_entity_poly.pdbx_strand_id
1 'polypeptide(L)'
;MTTLDDIDTMRDARDVDGLILALKDEDEFVRSQAALSLGALADQRAREPLDRMRSEDPSPSAREAAATAYRWVVGRLEEVEAGRGITGRRT
;
A
#
# COMPACT_ATOMS: atom_id res chain seq x y z
N MET A 1 -20.28 -2.68 -0.73
CA MET A 1 -19.89 -2.07 0.54
C MET A 1 -19.05 -3.08 1.28
N THR A 2 -17.74 -2.98 1.08
CA THR A 2 -16.73 -3.75 1.82
C THR A 2 -16.65 -3.17 3.22
N THR A 3 -16.62 -4.00 4.26
CA THR A 3 -16.50 -3.51 5.64
C THR A 3 -15.03 -3.38 6.06
N LEU A 4 -14.78 -2.65 7.14
CA LEU A 4 -13.43 -2.57 7.72
C LEU A 4 -12.93 -3.95 8.19
N ASP A 5 -13.82 -4.78 8.74
CA ASP A 5 -13.49 -6.14 9.18
C ASP A 5 -13.10 -7.04 7.99
N ASP A 6 -13.71 -6.82 6.82
CA ASP A 6 -13.33 -7.52 5.60
C ASP A 6 -11.90 -7.16 5.16
N ILE A 7 -11.50 -5.89 5.29
CA ILE A 7 -10.15 -5.41 4.95
C ILE A 7 -9.11 -6.06 5.86
N ASP A 8 -9.36 -6.09 7.17
CA ASP A 8 -8.44 -6.73 8.12
C ASP A 8 -8.30 -8.23 7.81
N THR A 9 -9.41 -8.91 7.50
CA THR A 9 -9.40 -10.32 7.10
C THR A 9 -8.60 -10.55 5.82
N MET A 10 -8.80 -9.70 4.80
CA MET A 10 -8.04 -9.76 3.55
C MET A 10 -6.54 -9.52 3.77
N ARG A 11 -6.17 -8.55 4.63
CA ARG A 11 -4.77 -8.28 4.97
C ARG A 11 -4.13 -9.49 5.65
N ASP A 12 -4.81 -10.09 6.61
CA ASP A 12 -4.30 -11.25 7.36
C ASP A 12 -4.16 -12.48 6.45
N ALA A 13 -5.09 -12.66 5.51
CA ALA A 13 -5.00 -13.68 4.47
C ALA A 13 -3.98 -13.35 3.36
N ARG A 14 -3.37 -12.15 3.37
CA ARG A 14 -2.52 -11.61 2.30
C ARG A 14 -3.23 -11.60 0.93
N ASP A 15 -4.54 -11.39 0.94
CA ASP A 15 -5.37 -11.27 -0.25
C ASP A 15 -5.19 -9.89 -0.91
N VAL A 16 -4.11 -9.76 -1.66
CA VAL A 16 -3.76 -8.52 -2.36
C VAL A 16 -4.78 -8.16 -3.44
N ASP A 17 -5.34 -9.15 -4.13
CA ASP A 17 -6.30 -8.91 -5.20
C ASP A 17 -7.63 -8.40 -4.62
N GLY A 18 -8.06 -8.98 -3.49
CA GLY A 18 -9.20 -8.49 -2.70
C GLY A 18 -9.00 -7.06 -2.20
N LEU A 19 -7.82 -6.75 -1.65
CA LEU A 19 -7.50 -5.40 -1.20
C LEU A 19 -7.42 -4.38 -2.35
N ILE A 20 -6.94 -4.79 -3.54
CA ILE A 20 -6.96 -3.94 -4.75
C ILE A 20 -8.39 -3.64 -5.18
N LEU A 21 -9.31 -4.60 -5.03
CA LEU A 21 -10.74 -4.37 -5.31
C LEU A 21 -11.34 -3.36 -4.32
N ALA A 22 -10.98 -3.46 -3.04
CA ALA A 22 -11.45 -2.55 -1.99
C ALA A 22 -10.97 -1.10 -2.17
N LEU A 23 -9.89 -0.85 -2.94
CA LEU A 23 -9.50 0.50 -3.35
C LEU A 23 -10.53 1.22 -4.22
N LYS A 24 -11.52 0.52 -4.76
CA LYS A 24 -12.60 1.08 -5.60
C LYS A 24 -13.92 1.24 -4.84
N ASP A 25 -13.92 1.00 -3.53
CA ASP A 25 -15.14 1.15 -2.74
C ASP A 25 -15.62 2.61 -2.71
N GLU A 26 -16.92 2.81 -2.55
CA GLU A 26 -17.54 4.14 -2.55
C GLU A 26 -17.15 4.92 -1.29
N ASP A 27 -16.92 4.21 -0.19
CA ASP A 27 -16.52 4.80 1.09
C ASP A 27 -15.02 5.12 1.12
N GLU A 28 -14.69 6.40 1.37
CA GLU A 28 -13.31 6.86 1.47
C GLU A 28 -12.52 6.22 2.61
N PHE A 29 -13.19 5.84 3.71
CA PHE A 29 -12.55 5.16 4.84
C PHE A 29 -12.11 3.75 4.46
N VAL A 30 -12.96 3.05 3.71
CA VAL A 30 -12.68 1.71 3.17
C VAL A 30 -11.51 1.78 2.18
N ARG A 31 -11.54 2.72 1.23
CA ARG A 31 -10.42 2.91 0.29
C ARG A 31 -9.11 3.23 1.01
N SER A 32 -9.14 4.13 1.99
CA SER A 32 -7.96 4.51 2.77
C SER A 32 -7.36 3.32 3.53
N GLN A 33 -8.21 2.49 4.16
CA GLN A 33 -7.73 1.34 4.92
C GLN A 33 -7.23 0.20 4.02
N ALA A 34 -7.85 0.00 2.87
CA ALA A 34 -7.36 -0.93 1.87
C ALA A 34 -5.96 -0.51 1.37
N ALA A 35 -5.75 0.80 1.13
CA ALA A 35 -4.44 1.33 0.73
C ALA A 35 -3.37 1.09 1.80
N LEU A 36 -3.66 1.40 3.07
CA LEU A 36 -2.72 1.16 4.17
C LEU A 36 -2.41 -0.33 4.35
N SER A 37 -3.41 -1.20 4.22
CA SER A 37 -3.24 -2.65 4.31
C SER A 37 -2.37 -3.20 3.18
N LEU A 38 -2.55 -2.73 1.95
CA LEU A 38 -1.67 -3.03 0.82
C LEU A 38 -0.23 -2.57 1.07
N GLY A 39 -0.06 -1.36 1.63
CA GLY A 39 1.24 -0.84 2.03
C GLY A 39 1.94 -1.71 3.08
N ALA A 40 1.19 -2.20 4.07
CA ALA A 40 1.71 -3.06 5.14
C ALA A 40 2.18 -4.43 4.60
N LEU A 41 1.46 -4.99 3.63
CA LEU A 41 1.85 -6.22 2.93
C LEU A 41 3.10 -6.02 2.07
N ALA A 42 3.35 -4.80 1.59
CA ALA A 42 4.48 -4.43 0.74
C ALA A 42 4.62 -5.32 -0.51
N ASP A 43 3.49 -5.76 -1.07
CA ASP A 43 3.45 -6.57 -2.29
C ASP A 43 3.68 -5.66 -3.52
N GLN A 44 4.53 -6.09 -4.45
CA GLN A 44 4.83 -5.34 -5.66
C GLN A 44 3.59 -5.08 -6.53
N ARG A 45 2.60 -5.99 -6.49
CA ARG A 45 1.31 -5.83 -7.20
C ARG A 45 0.52 -4.63 -6.72
N ALA A 46 0.74 -4.17 -5.48
CA ALA A 46 0.09 -2.99 -4.93
C ALA A 46 0.64 -1.67 -5.48
N ARG A 47 1.82 -1.67 -6.13
CA ARG A 47 2.50 -0.45 -6.55
C ARG A 47 1.69 0.38 -7.54
N GLU A 48 1.23 -0.24 -8.63
CA GLU A 48 0.46 0.46 -9.67
C GLU A 48 -0.90 0.94 -9.16
N PRO A 49 -1.71 0.11 -8.44
CA PRO A 49 -2.96 0.57 -7.84
C PRO A 49 -2.79 1.74 -6.87
N LEU A 50 -1.77 1.71 -6.01
CA LEU A 50 -1.51 2.80 -5.05
C LEU A 50 -1.05 4.09 -5.73
N ASP A 51 -0.25 4.00 -6.81
CA ASP A 51 0.17 5.19 -7.55
C ASP A 51 -1.00 5.88 -8.25
N ARG A 52 -1.90 5.10 -8.88
CA ARG A 52 -3.13 5.65 -9.47
C ARG A 52 -4.01 6.29 -8.40
N MET A 53 -4.28 5.60 -7.30
CA MET A 53 -5.13 6.12 -6.23
C MET A 53 -4.58 7.43 -5.65
N ARG A 54 -3.28 7.52 -5.43
CA ARG A 54 -2.62 8.75 -4.94
C ARG A 54 -2.88 9.97 -5.83
N SER A 55 -3.05 9.76 -7.13
CA SER A 55 -3.25 10.83 -8.12
C SER A 55 -4.71 11.07 -8.48
N GLU A 56 -5.51 10.02 -8.55
CA GLU A 56 -6.86 10.03 -9.14
C GLU A 56 -8.00 9.95 -8.11
N ASP A 57 -7.74 9.57 -6.85
CA ASP A 57 -8.81 9.42 -5.85
C ASP A 57 -9.45 10.78 -5.51
N PRO A 58 -10.80 10.87 -5.47
CA PRO A 58 -11.49 12.11 -5.18
C PRO A 58 -11.26 12.61 -3.73
N SER A 59 -10.96 11.71 -2.79
CA SER A 59 -10.75 12.06 -1.39
C SER A 59 -9.29 12.48 -1.14
N PRO A 60 -9.02 13.68 -0.60
CA PRO A 60 -7.69 14.06 -0.14
C PRO A 60 -7.12 13.08 0.88
N SER A 61 -7.93 12.63 1.83
CA SER A 61 -7.51 11.69 2.88
C SER A 61 -7.11 10.34 2.31
N ALA A 62 -7.88 9.82 1.36
CA ALA A 62 -7.55 8.58 0.68
C ALA A 62 -6.26 8.68 -0.16
N ARG A 63 -6.04 9.82 -0.84
CA ARG A 63 -4.77 10.07 -1.56
C ARG A 63 -3.56 10.09 -0.65
N GLU A 64 -3.67 10.69 0.54
CA GLU A 64 -2.58 10.72 1.53
C GLU A 64 -2.27 9.32 2.07
N ALA A 65 -3.30 8.52 2.33
CA ALA A 65 -3.15 7.11 2.72
C ALA A 65 -2.41 6.32 1.62
N ALA A 66 -2.82 6.48 0.36
CA ALA A 66 -2.17 5.86 -0.80
C ALA A 66 -0.71 6.30 -0.96
N ALA A 67 -0.40 7.59 -0.78
CA ALA A 67 0.98 8.09 -0.83
C ALA A 67 1.87 7.48 0.26
N THR A 68 1.33 7.31 1.47
CA THR A 68 2.06 6.70 2.59
C THR A 68 2.28 5.22 2.35
N ALA A 69 1.25 4.50 1.92
CA ALA A 69 1.35 3.09 1.55
C ALA A 69 2.34 2.86 0.39
N TYR A 70 2.31 3.71 -0.63
CA TYR A 70 3.25 3.65 -1.76
C TYR A 70 4.70 3.80 -1.29
N ARG A 71 4.96 4.72 -0.33
CA ARG A 71 6.29 4.84 0.28
C ARG A 71 6.70 3.58 1.04
N TRP A 72 5.79 2.85 1.67
CA TRP A 72 6.14 1.57 2.31
C TRP A 72 6.46 0.48 1.29
N VAL A 73 5.68 0.40 0.21
CA VAL A 73 5.93 -0.55 -0.89
C VAL A 73 7.27 -0.26 -1.56
N VAL A 74 7.58 1.00 -1.86
CA VAL A 74 8.85 1.38 -2.51
C VAL A 74 10.02 1.39 -1.51
N GLY A 75 9.83 1.94 -0.32
CA GLY A 75 10.87 2.04 0.70
C GLY A 75 11.33 0.68 1.25
N ARG A 76 10.43 -0.31 1.38
CA ARG A 76 10.86 -1.68 1.74
C ARG A 76 11.61 -2.39 0.61
N LEU A 77 11.40 -2.01 -0.66
CA LEU A 77 12.25 -2.47 -1.75
C LEU A 77 13.65 -1.85 -1.62
N GLU A 78 13.76 -0.59 -1.17
CA GLU A 78 15.03 0.10 -0.95
C GLU A 78 15.79 -0.38 0.31
N GLU A 79 15.11 -0.82 1.37
CA GLU A 79 15.78 -1.41 2.55
C GLU A 79 16.48 -2.74 2.23
N VAL A 80 15.96 -3.52 1.28
CA VAL A 80 16.59 -4.76 0.79
C VAL A 80 17.83 -4.47 -0.06
N GLU A 81 17.87 -3.32 -0.76
CA GLU A 81 19.01 -2.90 -1.58
C GLU A 81 20.08 -2.13 -0.78
N ALA A 82 19.69 -1.36 0.24
CA ALA A 82 20.61 -0.63 1.12
C ALA A 82 21.45 -1.55 2.02
N GLY A 83 20.99 -2.77 2.30
CA GLY A 83 21.77 -3.81 2.98
C GLY A 83 22.97 -4.35 2.19
N ARG A 84 23.07 -4.09 0.87
CA ARG A 84 24.20 -4.54 0.02
C ARG A 84 25.23 -3.44 -0.29
N GLY A 85 25.03 -2.20 0.16
CA GLY A 85 25.91 -1.06 -0.19
C GLY A 85 26.97 -0.67 0.85
N ILE A 86 26.88 -1.12 2.10
CA ILE A 86 27.75 -0.59 3.18
C ILE A 86 29.00 -1.43 3.50
N THR A 87 29.22 -2.58 2.87
CA THR A 87 30.53 -3.26 2.90
C THR A 87 31.39 -2.74 1.75
N GLY A 88 31.90 -1.52 1.91
CA GLY A 88 32.50 -0.79 0.80
C GLY A 88 33.41 0.35 1.19
N ARG A 89 34.35 0.09 2.10
CA ARG A 89 35.65 0.76 2.21
C ARG A 89 35.67 2.14 2.89
N ARG A 90 36.49 2.22 3.95
CA ARG A 90 37.71 3.07 4.11
C ARG A 90 38.10 3.03 5.60
N THR A 91 39.22 2.45 6.04
CA THR A 91 40.65 2.80 5.79
C THR A 91 40.88 4.28 5.56
#